data_AF-A0A835PU95-F1
#
_entry.id   AF-A0A835PU95-F1
#
_cell.length_a   1.000
_cell.length_b   1.000
_cell.length_c   1.000
_cell.angle_alpha   90.00
_cell.angle_beta   90.00
_cell.angle_gamma   90.00
#
_symmetry.space_group_name_H-M   'P 1'
#
loop_
_entity.id
_entity.type
_entity.pdbx_description
1 polymer ?
#
loop_
_entity_poly.entity_id
_entity_poly.type
_entity_poly.pdbx_seq_one_letter_code
_entity_poly.pdbx_strand_id
1 'polypeptide(L)'
;MFSEAQIVGEKLVAANLPSMGEGAEQGKEPSDVSRILFLEVLCKSSGKIWRFASGTDAEFALRLINSALGYGVPVALYIESAKEGEETVKFGPKATLVNYGEGWKLQTAIDGDGYLMRRMPKQSPSSMKPLDSKYMAKPPPGSSTMTTFQFIWKILIAFAFMFLLAGTLAFFLENLPWLIKHITSSLEQWFM
;
A
#
# COMPACT_ATOMS: atom_id res chain seq x y z
N MET A 1 -25.11 -9.35 -71.68
CA MET A 1 -24.93 -8.63 -72.96
C MET A 1 -25.84 -7.41 -72.91
N PHE A 2 -25.24 -6.21 -72.89
CA PHE A 2 -25.66 -4.87 -73.37
C PHE A 2 -27.16 -4.52 -73.44
N SER A 3 -27.65 -3.30 -73.19
CA SER A 3 -27.10 -1.93 -73.28
C SER A 3 -28.16 -1.01 -72.63
N GLU A 4 -27.82 -0.07 -71.76
CA GLU A 4 -27.63 1.37 -72.02
C GLU A 4 -28.81 2.28 -71.60
N ALA A 5 -28.41 3.50 -71.26
CA ALA A 5 -29.14 4.52 -70.51
C ALA A 5 -29.92 5.49 -71.41
N GLN A 6 -30.86 6.23 -70.81
CA GLN A 6 -31.45 7.45 -71.36
C GLN A 6 -31.93 8.33 -70.17
N ILE A 7 -31.32 9.46 -69.81
CA ILE A 7 -31.16 10.80 -70.44
C ILE A 7 -32.11 11.86 -69.82
N VAL A 8 -31.46 12.90 -69.28
CA VAL A 8 -31.79 14.34 -69.36
C VAL A 8 -32.77 14.98 -68.37
N GLY A 9 -32.31 16.09 -67.77
CA GLY A 9 -33.17 17.25 -67.50
C GLY A 9 -32.79 18.13 -66.30
N GLU A 10 -31.81 19.03 -66.47
CA GLU A 10 -31.69 20.36 -65.79
C GLU A 10 -33.06 21.09 -65.75
N LYS A 11 -33.41 22.11 -64.94
CA LYS A 11 -32.85 22.97 -63.87
C LYS A 11 -33.92 24.07 -63.63
N LEU A 12 -34.08 24.61 -62.41
CA LEU A 12 -34.51 26.00 -62.04
C LEU A 12 -35.02 25.99 -60.59
N VAL A 13 -34.19 26.32 -59.59
CA VAL A 13 -33.96 27.67 -59.01
C VAL A 13 -35.21 28.31 -58.42
N ALA A 14 -35.28 28.37 -57.08
CA ALA A 14 -35.85 29.49 -56.35
C ALA A 14 -35.09 29.63 -55.01
N ALA A 15 -34.46 30.80 -54.86
CA ALA A 15 -33.70 31.22 -53.70
C ALA A 15 -34.61 31.50 -52.49
N ASN A 16 -34.10 31.26 -51.28
CA ASN A 16 -34.27 32.15 -50.13
C ASN A 16 -33.38 31.69 -48.96
N LEU A 17 -32.35 32.48 -48.66
CA LEU A 17 -31.78 32.62 -47.32
C LEU A 17 -32.02 34.09 -46.92
N PRO A 18 -32.24 34.40 -45.62
CA PRO A 18 -31.06 34.70 -44.82
C PRO A 18 -31.13 34.33 -43.32
N SER A 19 -29.93 34.33 -42.74
CA SER A 19 -29.58 34.72 -41.37
C SER A 19 -29.72 33.71 -40.21
N MET A 20 -28.54 33.19 -39.83
CA MET A 20 -27.98 33.11 -38.47
C MET A 20 -28.84 33.62 -37.30
N GLY A 21 -29.00 32.75 -36.31
CA GLY A 21 -29.35 33.05 -34.93
C GLY A 21 -28.97 31.85 -34.04
N GLU A 22 -28.01 32.05 -33.15
CA GLU A 22 -27.60 31.16 -32.06
C GLU A 22 -28.77 30.87 -31.09
N GLY A 23 -28.76 29.69 -30.46
CA GLY A 23 -29.65 29.37 -29.34
C GLY A 23 -29.58 27.91 -28.94
N ALA A 24 -28.98 27.66 -27.78
CA ALA A 24 -28.79 26.37 -27.15
C ALA A 24 -30.05 25.80 -26.46
N GLU A 25 -29.93 24.53 -26.05
CA GLU A 25 -30.85 23.74 -25.21
C GLU A 25 -32.20 23.36 -25.87
N GLN A 26 -32.74 22.15 -25.74
CA GLN A 26 -32.76 21.28 -24.57
C GLN A 26 -33.21 19.88 -25.01
N GLY A 27 -32.41 18.87 -24.68
CA GLY A 27 -32.81 17.46 -24.68
C GLY A 27 -32.45 16.90 -23.32
N LYS A 28 -33.28 17.23 -22.32
CA LYS A 28 -33.12 16.84 -20.92
C LYS A 28 -33.71 15.43 -20.71
N GLU A 29 -32.85 14.56 -20.19
CA GLU A 29 -33.10 13.28 -19.48
C GLU A 29 -33.52 12.01 -20.26
N PRO A 30 -33.32 10.79 -19.69
CA PRO A 30 -32.75 10.44 -18.37
C PRO A 30 -31.66 9.35 -18.39
N SER A 31 -30.71 9.39 -17.45
CA SER A 31 -30.22 8.18 -16.77
C SER A 31 -29.24 8.49 -15.63
N ASP A 32 -29.78 9.12 -14.60
CA ASP A 32 -29.33 9.00 -13.20
C ASP A 32 -29.54 7.56 -12.63
N VAL A 33 -29.56 6.53 -13.50
CA VAL A 33 -29.85 5.14 -13.12
C VAL A 33 -29.10 4.17 -14.04
N SER A 34 -27.77 4.20 -13.99
CA SER A 34 -26.98 3.01 -14.37
C SER A 34 -25.80 2.81 -13.44
N ARG A 35 -26.12 2.34 -12.23
CA ARG A 35 -25.37 1.27 -11.54
C ARG A 35 -23.86 1.46 -11.44
N ILE A 36 -23.41 2.38 -10.59
CA ILE A 36 -22.14 2.12 -9.90
C ILE A 36 -22.44 1.10 -8.78
N LEU A 37 -22.59 -0.17 -9.17
CA LEU A 37 -22.71 -1.29 -8.22
C LEU A 37 -21.36 -1.61 -7.55
N PHE A 38 -20.28 -0.98 -8.03
CA PHE A 38 -18.94 -1.20 -7.56
C PHE A 38 -18.13 0.10 -7.55
N LEU A 39 -17.31 0.28 -6.53
CA LEU A 39 -16.37 1.38 -6.35
C LEU A 39 -15.02 1.00 -6.96
N GLU A 40 -14.42 1.92 -7.70
CA GLU A 40 -13.09 1.74 -8.28
C GLU A 40 -12.03 2.42 -7.41
N VAL A 41 -10.98 1.70 -7.02
CA VAL A 41 -9.86 2.21 -6.23
C VAL A 41 -8.57 2.04 -7.03
N LEU A 42 -7.88 3.15 -7.31
CA LEU A 42 -6.57 3.15 -7.96
C LEU A 42 -5.46 2.88 -6.94
N CYS A 43 -4.69 1.81 -7.13
CA CYS A 43 -3.50 1.56 -6.35
C CYS A 43 -2.32 2.39 -6.89
N LYS A 44 -1.91 3.45 -6.19
CA LYS A 44 -0.78 4.30 -6.58
C LYS A 44 0.54 3.53 -6.74
N SER A 45 0.79 2.53 -5.91
CA SER A 45 2.05 1.78 -5.95
C SER A 45 2.17 0.84 -7.15
N SER A 46 1.06 0.28 -7.63
CA SER A 46 1.04 -0.67 -8.75
C SER A 46 0.40 -0.12 -10.04
N GLY A 47 -0.27 1.02 -9.99
CA GLY A 47 -1.08 1.58 -11.08
C GLY A 47 -2.37 0.79 -11.39
N LYS A 48 -2.66 -0.29 -10.66
CA LYS A 48 -3.83 -1.14 -10.93
C LYS A 48 -5.10 -0.56 -10.33
N ILE A 49 -6.22 -0.71 -11.04
CA ILE A 49 -7.55 -0.34 -10.55
C ILE A 49 -8.25 -1.58 -10.00
N TRP A 50 -8.77 -1.47 -8.78
CA TRP A 50 -9.52 -2.51 -8.08
C TRP A 50 -10.99 -2.13 -8.00
N ARG A 51 -11.88 -3.12 -8.14
CA ARG A 51 -13.34 -2.93 -8.07
C ARG A 51 -13.88 -3.59 -6.81
N PHE A 52 -14.60 -2.83 -6.00
CA PHE A 52 -15.20 -3.28 -4.73
C PHE A 52 -16.70 -3.08 -4.74
N ALA A 53 -17.48 -3.91 -4.07
CA ALA A 53 -18.91 -3.65 -3.93
C ALA A 53 -19.15 -2.38 -3.09
N SER A 54 -20.28 -1.70 -3.33
CA SER A 54 -20.74 -0.63 -2.44
C SER A 54 -20.93 -1.17 -1.02
N GLY A 55 -20.54 -0.40 0.00
CA GLY A 55 -20.57 -0.87 1.39
C GLY A 55 -19.27 -1.51 1.88
N THR A 56 -18.26 -1.65 1.01
CA THR A 56 -16.97 -2.22 1.42
C THR A 56 -16.22 -1.29 2.37
N ASP A 57 -15.70 -1.84 3.47
CA ASP A 57 -14.86 -1.11 4.41
C ASP A 57 -13.46 -0.84 3.84
N ALA A 58 -12.90 0.33 4.16
CA ALA A 58 -11.59 0.75 3.68
C ALA A 58 -10.47 -0.20 4.11
N GLU A 59 -10.51 -0.72 5.35
CA GLU A 59 -9.53 -1.71 5.82
C GLU A 59 -9.56 -3.00 5.00
N PHE A 60 -10.76 -3.49 4.68
CA PHE A 60 -10.91 -4.71 3.88
C PHE A 60 -10.35 -4.52 2.47
N ALA A 61 -10.72 -3.42 1.82
CA ALA A 61 -10.23 -3.08 0.49
C ALA A 61 -8.70 -2.92 0.48
N LEU A 62 -8.15 -2.18 1.46
CA LEU A 62 -6.71 -1.95 1.59
C LEU A 62 -5.94 -3.26 1.81
N ARG A 63 -6.45 -4.18 2.64
CA ARG A 63 -5.84 -5.49 2.86
C ARG A 63 -5.77 -6.32 1.59
N LEU A 64 -6.85 -6.34 0.79
CA LEU A 64 -6.87 -7.06 -0.48
C LEU A 64 -5.86 -6.49 -1.48
N ILE A 65 -5.84 -5.17 -1.64
CA ILE A 65 -4.89 -4.49 -2.53
C ILE A 65 -3.45 -4.82 -2.11
N ASN A 66 -3.11 -4.66 -0.83
CA ASN A 66 -1.76 -4.92 -0.32
C ASN A 66 -1.35 -6.39 -0.46
N SER A 67 -2.29 -7.33 -0.30
CA SER A 67 -2.02 -8.76 -0.43
C SER A 67 -1.63 -9.19 -1.85
N ALA A 68 -2.04 -8.41 -2.85
CA ALA A 68 -1.80 -8.69 -4.27
C ALA A 68 -0.62 -7.91 -4.85
N LEU A 69 0.12 -7.16 -4.02
CA LEU A 69 1.33 -6.48 -4.44
C LEU A 69 2.49 -7.47 -4.63
N GLY A 70 3.30 -7.22 -5.66
CA GLY A 70 4.52 -8.01 -5.90
C GLY A 70 5.64 -7.65 -4.92
N TYR A 71 6.65 -8.52 -4.85
CA TYR A 71 7.85 -8.26 -4.05
C TYR A 71 8.53 -6.94 -4.45
N GLY A 72 8.86 -6.11 -3.46
CA GLY A 72 9.53 -4.82 -3.66
C GLY A 72 8.61 -3.65 -3.99
N VAL A 73 7.29 -3.85 -4.13
CA VAL A 73 6.33 -2.76 -4.33
C VAL A 73 5.92 -2.15 -2.98
N PRO A 74 5.94 -0.81 -2.80
CA PRO A 74 5.50 -0.17 -1.57
C PRO A 74 4.05 -0.50 -1.22
N VAL A 75 3.81 -0.80 0.06
CA VAL A 75 2.46 -1.05 0.58
C VAL A 75 1.68 0.26 0.68
N ALA A 76 0.39 0.20 0.38
CA ALA A 76 -0.53 1.31 0.60
C ALA A 76 -0.80 1.48 2.10
N LEU A 77 -0.80 2.74 2.57
CA LEU A 77 -1.02 3.09 3.97
C LEU A 77 -2.51 3.24 4.31
N TYR A 78 -3.26 3.90 3.44
CA TYR A 78 -4.70 4.13 3.57
C TYR A 78 -5.31 4.38 2.19
N ILE A 79 -6.65 4.38 2.13
CA ILE A 79 -7.40 4.80 0.95
C ILE A 79 -7.86 6.24 1.16
N GLU A 80 -7.75 7.05 0.12
CA GLU A 80 -8.21 8.44 0.08
C GLU A 80 -9.04 8.68 -1.18
N SER A 81 -9.93 9.66 -1.12
CA SER A 81 -10.55 10.24 -2.32
C SER A 81 -9.82 11.51 -2.67
N ALA A 82 -9.35 11.63 -3.90
CA ALA A 82 -8.63 12.79 -4.38
C ALA A 82 -9.35 13.43 -5.56
N LYS A 83 -9.31 14.76 -5.59
CA LYS A 83 -9.76 15.59 -6.70
C LYS A 83 -8.71 16.67 -6.97
N GLU A 84 -8.53 17.03 -8.22
CA GLU A 84 -7.52 18.02 -8.61
C GLU A 84 -7.83 19.39 -7.99
N GLY A 85 -6.82 19.99 -7.34
CA GLY A 85 -6.95 21.30 -6.69
C GLY A 85 -7.66 21.29 -5.33
N GLU A 86 -8.12 20.14 -4.84
CA GLU A 86 -8.81 19.99 -3.56
C GLU A 86 -8.03 19.11 -2.57
N GLU A 87 -8.33 19.23 -1.28
CA GLU A 87 -7.74 18.37 -0.24
C GLU A 87 -8.30 16.94 -0.32
N THR A 88 -7.45 15.94 -0.11
CA THR A 88 -7.88 14.54 -0.17
C THR A 88 -8.68 14.13 1.06
N VAL A 89 -9.75 13.36 0.85
CA VAL A 89 -10.57 12.82 1.94
C VAL A 89 -10.03 11.46 2.34
N LYS A 90 -9.55 11.34 3.57
CA LYS A 90 -8.92 10.10 4.08
C LYS A 90 -9.95 9.19 4.74
N PHE A 91 -9.97 7.93 4.34
CA PHE A 91 -10.86 6.94 4.93
C PHE A 91 -10.19 6.26 6.13
N GLY A 92 -10.86 6.29 7.28
CA GLY A 92 -10.46 5.50 8.44
C GLY A 92 -10.66 3.99 8.20
N PRO A 93 -10.02 3.10 8.98
CA PRO A 93 -10.08 1.65 8.75
C PRO A 93 -11.51 1.09 8.68
N LYS A 94 -12.39 1.56 9.57
CA LYS A 94 -13.81 1.15 9.64
C LYS A 94 -14.75 2.01 8.80
N ALA A 95 -14.22 2.94 8.01
CA ALA A 95 -15.04 3.77 7.15
C ALA A 95 -15.42 2.98 5.91
N THR A 96 -16.71 3.00 5.56
CA THR A 96 -17.20 2.50 4.29
C THR A 96 -16.67 3.37 3.16
N LEU A 97 -16.20 2.75 2.08
CA LEU A 97 -15.79 3.45 0.88
C LEU A 97 -17.00 4.11 0.20
N VAL A 98 -16.84 5.35 -0.21
CA VAL A 98 -17.89 6.15 -0.86
C VAL A 98 -17.30 6.86 -2.06
N ASN A 99 -18.06 6.91 -3.16
CA ASN A 99 -17.74 7.76 -4.30
C ASN A 99 -18.37 9.14 -4.08
N TYR A 100 -17.54 10.20 -4.04
CA TYR A 100 -17.98 11.58 -3.86
C TYR A 100 -18.50 12.25 -5.16
N GLY A 101 -18.51 11.52 -6.28
CA GLY A 101 -19.08 11.98 -7.54
C GLY A 101 -18.03 12.57 -8.48
N GLU A 102 -18.47 13.50 -9.33
CA GLU A 102 -17.67 13.99 -10.45
C GLU A 102 -16.33 14.62 -10.01
N GLY A 103 -15.25 14.17 -10.66
CA GLY A 103 -13.88 14.61 -10.37
C GLY A 103 -13.20 13.95 -9.17
N TRP A 104 -13.96 13.24 -8.31
CA TRP A 104 -13.41 12.50 -7.19
C TRP A 104 -12.99 11.09 -7.60
N LYS A 105 -11.78 10.67 -7.20
CA LYS A 105 -11.26 9.34 -7.47
C LYS A 105 -10.74 8.70 -6.20
N LEU A 106 -11.19 7.49 -5.90
CA LEU A 106 -10.62 6.70 -4.81
C LEU A 106 -9.25 6.18 -5.24
N GLN A 107 -8.26 6.38 -4.39
CA GLN A 107 -6.89 5.96 -4.62
C GLN A 107 -6.20 5.59 -3.31
N THR A 108 -5.14 4.80 -3.38
CA THR A 108 -4.32 4.47 -2.21
C THR A 108 -3.25 5.54 -1.98
N ALA A 109 -2.98 5.91 -0.74
CA ALA A 109 -1.81 6.69 -0.37
C ALA A 109 -0.59 5.80 -0.08
N ILE A 110 0.60 6.25 -0.43
CA ILE A 110 1.88 5.56 -0.19
C ILE A 110 2.80 6.43 0.65
N ASP A 111 3.69 5.80 1.42
CA ASP A 111 4.66 6.53 2.24
C ASP A 111 5.60 7.33 1.33
N GLY A 112 5.41 8.65 1.27
CA GLY A 112 6.16 9.56 0.41
C GLY A 112 5.29 10.52 -0.41
N ASP A 113 4.01 10.24 -0.69
CA ASP A 113 3.16 11.16 -1.47
C ASP A 113 2.68 12.41 -0.70
N GLY A 114 3.03 12.49 0.59
CA GLY A 114 2.74 13.58 1.51
C GLY A 114 3.58 14.85 1.34
N TYR A 115 3.99 15.21 0.12
CA TYR A 115 4.79 16.42 -0.14
C TYR A 115 4.03 17.74 0.13
N LEU A 116 2.74 17.69 0.48
CA LEU A 116 1.95 18.87 0.84
C LEU A 116 1.18 18.76 2.17
N MET A 117 1.65 17.98 3.16
CA MET A 117 1.16 18.17 4.54
C MET A 117 2.28 18.62 5.47
N ARG A 118 2.48 19.94 5.40
CA ARG A 118 2.89 20.86 6.47
C ARG A 118 2.95 20.19 7.84
N ARG A 119 4.14 20.27 8.46
CA ARG A 119 4.40 20.13 9.90
C ARG A 119 3.12 20.20 10.73
N MET A 120 2.67 19.07 11.28
CA MET A 120 2.02 19.17 12.58
C MET A 120 3.11 19.51 13.59
N PRO A 121 2.96 20.60 14.38
CA PRO A 121 3.75 20.77 15.57
C PRO A 121 3.40 19.60 16.50
N LYS A 122 4.46 18.97 16.99
CA LYS A 122 4.42 18.00 18.09
C LYS A 122 3.85 18.71 19.33
N GLN A 123 2.53 18.74 19.48
CA GLN A 123 1.91 19.17 20.73
C GLN A 123 2.06 18.04 21.74
N SER A 124 3.04 18.21 22.62
CA SER A 124 3.10 17.55 23.91
C SER A 124 1.96 18.11 24.78
N PRO A 125 1.15 17.27 25.45
CA PRO A 125 0.55 17.65 26.71
C PRO A 125 1.50 17.21 27.82
N SER A 126 2.07 18.21 28.49
CA SER A 126 2.80 18.04 29.73
C SER A 126 1.83 17.70 30.87
N SER A 127 2.22 16.70 31.65
CA SER A 127 2.04 16.58 33.10
C SER A 127 0.62 16.34 33.66
N MET A 128 0.28 15.05 33.79
CA MET A 128 -0.20 14.48 35.07
C MET A 128 0.34 13.05 35.20
N LYS A 129 1.14 12.79 36.23
CA LYS A 129 1.53 11.45 36.73
C LYS A 129 0.67 11.13 37.97
N PRO A 130 0.65 9.89 38.49
CA PRO A 130 0.70 8.58 37.85
C PRO A 130 -0.40 7.63 38.40
N LEU A 131 -0.84 6.63 37.63
CA LEU A 131 -1.26 5.37 38.25
C LEU A 131 -0.83 4.20 37.36
N ASP A 132 -0.14 3.27 38.00
CA ASP A 132 0.56 2.15 37.40
C ASP A 132 -0.37 1.20 36.64
N SER A 133 -0.06 0.98 35.36
CA SER A 133 -0.57 -0.16 34.60
C SER A 133 0.47 -0.53 33.55
N LYS A 134 1.45 -1.30 34.03
CA LYS A 134 2.39 -2.11 33.27
C LYS A 134 1.59 -2.93 32.23
N TYR A 135 1.77 -2.64 30.94
CA TYR A 135 1.78 -3.53 29.75
C TYR A 135 1.78 -2.65 28.50
N MET A 136 2.95 -2.05 28.21
CA MET A 136 3.23 -1.44 26.91
C MET A 136 3.81 -2.50 25.98
N ALA A 137 3.13 -2.72 24.86
CA ALA A 137 3.78 -3.01 23.58
C ALA A 137 2.89 -2.46 22.46
N LYS A 138 2.97 -1.15 22.25
CA LYS A 138 2.50 -0.51 21.02
C LYS A 138 3.46 -0.96 19.89
N PRO A 139 2.99 -1.63 18.82
CA PRO A 139 3.89 -2.03 17.76
C PRO A 139 4.39 -0.80 16.99
N PRO A 140 5.69 -0.72 16.64
CA PRO A 140 6.23 0.37 15.86
C PRO A 140 5.69 0.33 14.41
N PRO A 141 5.33 1.48 13.82
CA PRO A 141 4.88 1.56 12.44
C PRO A 141 6.08 1.58 11.49
N GLY A 142 6.02 0.76 10.43
CA GLY A 142 6.91 0.84 9.27
C GLY A 142 8.21 0.01 9.34
N SER A 143 8.14 -1.27 8.91
CA SER A 143 9.29 -2.02 8.35
C SER A 143 8.82 -3.37 7.76
N SER A 144 8.01 -3.33 6.70
CA SER A 144 7.33 -4.52 6.16
C SER A 144 8.19 -5.47 5.29
N THR A 145 9.49 -5.26 5.15
CA THR A 145 10.39 -6.24 4.46
C THR A 145 11.77 -6.40 5.10
N MET A 146 12.15 -5.55 6.05
CA MET A 146 13.46 -5.57 6.70
C MET A 146 13.46 -6.32 8.04
N THR A 147 12.36 -7.01 8.37
CA THR A 147 12.21 -7.75 9.64
C THR A 147 12.45 -9.24 9.45
N THR A 148 11.94 -9.86 8.38
CA THR A 148 12.10 -11.31 8.14
C THR A 148 13.57 -11.72 7.95
N PHE A 149 14.37 -10.94 7.19
CA PHE A 149 15.79 -11.23 7.03
C PHE A 149 16.57 -11.11 8.35
N GLN A 150 16.23 -10.12 9.19
CA GLN A 150 16.86 -9.99 10.50
C GLN A 150 16.52 -11.15 11.42
N PHE A 151 15.29 -11.67 11.38
CA PHE A 151 14.94 -12.87 12.14
C PHE A 151 15.67 -14.11 11.60
N ILE A 152 15.69 -14.33 10.29
CA ILE A 152 16.38 -15.47 9.66
C ILE A 152 17.88 -15.42 9.96
N TRP A 153 18.53 -14.27 9.75
CA TRP A 153 19.96 -14.09 10.02
C TRP A 153 20.29 -14.22 11.52
N LYS A 154 19.42 -13.72 12.42
CA LYS A 154 19.57 -13.94 13.87
C LYS A 154 19.52 -15.41 14.25
N ILE A 155 18.62 -16.17 13.64
CA ILE A 155 18.48 -17.61 13.87
C ILE A 155 19.72 -18.35 13.33
N LEU A 156 20.19 -18.02 12.12
CA LEU A 156 21.41 -18.61 11.54
C LEU A 156 22.66 -18.32 12.38
N ILE A 157 22.81 -17.09 12.88
CA ILE A 157 23.90 -16.72 13.80
C ILE A 157 23.81 -17.54 15.08
N ALA A 158 22.63 -17.65 15.69
CA ALA A 158 22.45 -18.42 16.91
C ALA A 158 22.81 -19.90 16.70
N PHE A 159 22.40 -20.50 15.57
CA PHE A 159 22.81 -21.86 15.21
C PHE A 159 24.32 -21.98 15.01
N ALA A 160 24.95 -21.03 14.30
CA ALA A 160 26.40 -21.04 14.11
C ALA A 160 27.15 -21.00 15.45
N PHE A 161 26.72 -20.13 16.38
CA PHE A 161 27.30 -20.09 17.73
C PHE A 161 27.06 -21.39 18.51
N MET A 162 25.87 -21.98 18.43
CA MET A 162 25.58 -23.27 19.06
C MET A 162 26.47 -24.39 18.51
N PHE A 163 26.66 -24.45 17.19
CA PHE A 163 27.56 -25.43 16.56
C PHE A 163 29.03 -25.20 16.94
N LEU A 164 29.48 -23.95 16.99
CA LEU A 164 30.84 -23.62 17.44
C LEU A 164 31.05 -24.01 18.90
N LEU A 165 30.10 -23.70 19.79
CA LEU A 165 30.17 -24.07 21.20
C LEU A 165 30.12 -25.60 21.38
N ALA A 166 29.18 -26.27 20.72
CA ALA A 166 29.05 -27.72 20.79
C ALA A 166 30.29 -28.43 20.24
N GLY A 167 30.82 -27.99 19.10
CA GLY A 167 32.03 -28.55 18.50
C GLY A 167 33.27 -28.30 19.35
N THR A 168 33.44 -27.08 19.88
CA THR A 168 34.58 -26.76 20.77
C THR A 168 34.49 -27.52 22.09
N LEU A 169 33.28 -27.66 22.65
CA LEU A 169 33.07 -28.46 23.87
C LEU A 169 33.35 -29.94 23.61
N ALA A 170 32.88 -30.49 22.49
CA ALA A 170 33.19 -31.87 22.09
C ALA A 170 34.69 -32.09 21.93
N PHE A 171 35.39 -31.16 21.27
CA PHE A 171 36.85 -31.18 21.12
C PHE A 171 37.55 -31.15 22.48
N PHE A 172 37.08 -30.31 23.41
CA PHE A 172 37.63 -30.25 24.77
C PHE A 172 37.38 -31.55 25.56
N LEU A 173 36.20 -32.17 25.41
CA LEU A 173 35.86 -33.45 26.04
C LEU A 173 36.67 -34.61 25.46
N GLU A 174 36.98 -34.58 24.16
CA GLU A 174 37.82 -35.57 23.50
C GLU A 174 39.28 -35.44 23.94
N ASN A 175 39.75 -34.20 24.14
CA ASN A 175 41.10 -33.91 24.63
C ASN A 175 41.18 -33.80 26.17
N LEU A 176 40.12 -34.18 26.89
CA LEU A 176 40.02 -34.13 28.35
C LEU A 176 41.20 -34.80 29.08
N PRO A 177 41.70 -35.99 28.69
CA PRO A 177 42.86 -36.58 29.36
C PRO A 177 44.14 -35.74 29.18
N TRP A 178 44.34 -35.11 28.02
CA TRP A 178 45.45 -34.18 27.80
C TRP A 178 45.31 -32.91 28.63
N LEU A 179 44.07 -32.43 28.79
CA LEU A 179 43.76 -31.22 29.53
C LEU A 179 43.89 -31.37 31.05
N ILE A 180 43.48 -32.52 31.58
CA ILE A 180 43.71 -32.90 32.98
C ILE A 180 45.22 -32.94 33.25
N LYS A 181 46.00 -33.56 32.36
CA LYS A 181 47.46 -33.62 32.50
C LYS A 181 48.09 -32.22 32.60
N HIS A 182 47.60 -31.26 31.79
CA HIS A 182 48.07 -29.87 31.85
C HIS A 182 47.73 -29.18 33.18
N ILE A 183 46.50 -29.31 33.67
CA ILE A 183 46.07 -28.71 34.94
C ILE A 183 46.85 -29.30 36.11
N THR A 184 47.05 -30.63 36.13
CA THR A 184 47.80 -31.31 37.20
C THR A 184 49.27 -30.91 37.18
N SER A 185 49.91 -30.82 36.00
CA SER A 185 51.30 -30.35 35.89
C SER A 185 51.49 -28.90 36.36
N SER A 186 50.50 -28.04 36.12
CA SER A 186 50.52 -26.65 36.57
C SER A 186 50.32 -26.50 38.07
N LEU A 187 49.61 -27.43 38.71
CA LEU A 187 49.38 -27.45 40.16
C LEU A 187 50.61 -27.91 40.94
N GLU A 188 51.36 -28.88 40.43
CA GLU A 188 52.62 -29.31 41.06
C GLU A 188 53.74 -28.26 40.92
N GLN A 189 53.73 -27.47 39.84
CA GLN A 189 54.68 -26.35 39.66
C GLN A 189 54.45 -25.18 40.63
N TRP A 190 53.27 -25.07 41.24
CA TRP A 190 52.96 -24.08 42.27
C TRP A 190 53.16 -24.60 43.70
N PHE A 191 53.43 -25.89 43.87
CA PHE A 191 53.60 -26.55 45.18
C PHE A 191 55.05 -26.94 45.49
N MET A 192 56.00 -26.60 44.61
CA MET A 192 57.45 -26.50 44.89
C MET A 192 57.86 -25.05 45.06
#